data_AF-A0A8J3Q1M8-F1
#
_entry.id   AF-A0A8J3Q1M8-F1
#
_cell.length_a   1.000
_cell.length_b   1.000
_cell.length_c   1.000
_cell.angle_alpha   90.00
_cell.angle_beta   90.00
_cell.angle_gamma   90.00
#
_symmetry.space_group_name_H-M   'P 1'
#
loop_
_entity.id
_entity.type
_entity.pdbx_description
1 polymer ?
#
loop_
_entity_poly.entity_id
_entity_poly.type
_entity_poly.pdbx_seq_one_letter_code
_entity_poly.pdbx_strand_id
1 'polypeptide(L)'
;MSQATVAKRAGLSLRALRNIETGKSSPRRGSAERILRALRTELPDPPLWIGVLGPLKVRRGADRVELTSASRRNLLGFLALHYDRVVTSSDLADVLWPGRPPSSWRNLIHVHINRLRAVLEPHRRPRIPSATITSTGGGYQMIVDENSLDLARFVKLTDLGRAAAASRDHALAQRHFEQALACWRGPVLADSGDAITQRATASSLHHHRLSIALAYADLALAAGKFEQVGLLLKEIAEVEPWHERVHALLMRALAGNGQQAAAIGVYHRLAGRLATELGVDPGPALRQAYLATLQPAAAG
;
A
#
# COMPACT_ATOMS: atom_id res chain seq x y z
N MET A 1 13.10 25.89 22.59
CA MET A 1 14.25 25.36 23.36
C MET A 1 15.28 26.42 23.78
N SER A 2 15.87 26.30 24.98
CA SER A 2 17.06 27.08 25.40
C SER A 2 18.38 26.43 24.92
N GLN A 3 19.43 27.23 24.70
CA GLN A 3 20.78 26.75 24.32
C GLN A 3 21.33 25.69 25.28
N ALA A 4 21.07 25.82 26.58
CA ALA A 4 21.49 24.85 27.59
C ALA A 4 20.84 23.48 27.38
N THR A 5 19.60 23.46 26.92
CA THR A 5 18.84 22.24 26.64
C THR A 5 19.36 21.54 25.39
N VAL A 6 19.63 22.31 24.32
CA VAL A 6 20.20 21.80 23.07
C VAL A 6 21.61 21.24 23.32
N ALA A 7 22.45 21.98 24.06
CA ALA A 7 23.81 21.55 24.40
C ALA A 7 23.81 20.24 25.20
N LYS A 8 22.98 20.16 26.26
CA LYS A 8 22.83 18.94 27.08
C LYS A 8 22.35 17.75 26.24
N ARG A 9 21.35 17.94 25.38
CA ARG A 9 20.79 16.86 24.53
C ARG A 9 21.74 16.44 23.42
N ALA A 10 22.46 17.38 22.83
CA ALA A 10 23.49 17.10 21.85
C ALA A 10 24.76 16.54 22.51
N GLY A 11 24.86 16.49 23.85
CA GLY A 11 26.04 16.12 24.62
C GLY A 11 27.26 16.98 24.29
N LEU A 12 27.03 18.29 24.15
CA LEU A 12 28.02 19.34 23.93
C LEU A 12 28.04 20.28 25.13
N SER A 13 29.16 20.97 25.33
CA SER A 13 29.17 22.09 26.28
C SER A 13 28.41 23.27 25.70
N LEU A 14 27.80 24.08 26.57
CA LEU A 14 27.15 25.35 26.21
C LEU A 14 28.08 26.27 25.39
N ARG A 15 29.36 26.32 25.77
CA ARG A 15 30.39 27.09 25.05
C ARG A 15 30.63 26.56 23.64
N ALA A 16 30.66 25.24 23.45
CA ALA A 16 30.85 24.63 22.13
C ALA A 16 29.66 24.93 21.21
N LEU A 17 28.42 24.81 21.70
CA LEU A 17 27.22 25.15 20.93
C LEU A 17 27.21 26.64 20.55
N ARG A 18 27.53 27.55 21.49
CA ARG A 18 27.59 28.99 21.23
C ARG A 18 28.65 29.37 20.20
N ASN A 19 29.81 28.71 20.21
CA ASN A 19 30.85 28.95 19.19
C ASN A 19 30.41 28.48 17.80
N ILE A 20 29.61 27.40 17.73
CA ILE A 20 29.01 26.94 16.48
C ILE A 20 27.97 27.92 15.95
N GLU A 21 27.04 28.36 16.81
CA GLU A 21 25.99 29.32 16.43
C GLU A 21 26.54 30.69 15.99
N THR A 22 27.63 31.15 16.63
CA THR A 22 28.28 32.43 16.29
C THR A 22 29.28 32.33 15.13
N GLY A 23 29.39 31.17 14.48
CA GLY A 23 30.29 30.95 13.35
C GLY A 23 31.78 30.85 13.72
N LYS A 24 32.13 30.91 15.00
CA LYS A 24 33.52 30.79 15.50
C LYS A 24 34.12 29.40 15.33
N SER A 25 33.29 28.37 15.13
CA SER A 25 33.74 27.00 14.87
C SER A 25 32.71 26.23 14.06
N SER A 26 33.12 25.44 13.08
CA SER A 26 32.21 24.51 12.40
C SER A 26 32.09 23.18 13.15
N PRO A 27 30.87 22.62 13.30
CA PRO A 27 30.69 21.33 13.94
C PRO A 27 31.24 20.21 13.05
N ARG A 28 31.93 19.23 13.66
CA ARG A 28 32.20 17.94 13.01
C ARG A 28 30.86 17.27 12.65
N ARG A 29 30.84 16.44 11.59
CA ARG A 29 29.63 15.75 11.10
C ARG A 29 28.80 15.08 12.21
N GLY A 30 29.44 14.31 13.09
CA GLY A 30 28.74 13.66 14.23
C GLY A 30 28.19 14.64 15.27
N SER A 31 28.84 15.79 15.49
CA SER A 31 28.32 16.85 16.37
C SER A 31 27.15 17.59 15.72
N ALA A 32 27.22 17.86 14.41
CA ALA A 32 26.13 18.47 13.64
C ALA A 32 24.87 17.60 13.68
N GLU A 33 25.01 16.28 13.46
CA GLU A 33 23.90 15.32 13.56
C GLU A 33 23.29 15.28 14.97
N ARG A 34 24.11 15.37 16.02
CA ARG A 34 23.64 15.41 17.42
C ARG A 34 22.94 16.73 17.76
N ILE A 35 23.42 17.87 17.25
CA ILE A 35 22.76 19.18 17.40
C ILE A 35 21.42 19.19 16.66
N LEU A 36 21.39 18.74 15.41
CA LEU A 36 20.15 18.63 14.62
C LEU A 36 19.14 17.72 15.32
N ARG A 37 19.58 16.58 15.87
CA ARG A 37 18.73 15.68 16.65
C ARG A 37 18.21 16.35 17.94
N ALA A 38 19.08 17.08 18.64
CA ALA A 38 18.69 17.81 19.84
C ALA A 38 17.68 18.91 19.56
N LEU A 39 17.83 19.65 18.46
CA LEU A 39 16.89 20.68 18.01
C LEU A 39 15.55 20.09 17.54
N ARG A 40 15.57 18.89 16.93
CA ARG A 40 14.36 18.18 16.46
C ARG A 40 13.45 17.65 17.58
N THR A 41 13.90 17.62 18.84
CA THR A 41 13.11 17.03 19.95
C THR A 41 11.90 17.87 20.43
N GLU A 42 11.66 19.08 19.88
CA GLU A 42 10.40 19.84 20.04
C GLU A 42 9.53 19.84 18.78
N LEU A 43 10.05 19.37 17.63
CA LEU A 43 9.24 19.18 16.44
C LEU A 43 8.53 17.83 16.53
N PRO A 44 7.24 17.74 16.16
CA PRO A 44 6.58 16.44 16.04
C PRO A 44 7.42 15.54 15.13
N ASP A 45 7.53 14.26 15.49
CA ASP A 45 8.21 13.29 14.64
C ASP A 45 7.64 13.40 13.23
N PRO A 46 8.48 13.43 12.17
CA PRO A 46 7.95 13.49 10.82
C PRO A 46 7.01 12.30 10.61
N PRO A 47 5.91 12.48 9.84
CA PRO A 47 4.86 11.49 9.74
C PRO A 47 5.42 10.16 9.26
N LEU A 48 5.06 9.08 9.97
CA LEU A 48 5.36 7.73 9.57
C LEU A 48 4.43 7.34 8.41
N TRP A 49 4.98 6.76 7.36
CA TRP A 49 4.21 6.17 6.29
C TRP A 49 4.70 4.75 6.01
N ILE A 50 3.76 3.81 5.97
CA ILE A 50 3.97 2.40 5.69
C ILE A 50 3.20 2.05 4.42
N GLY A 51 3.86 1.32 3.52
CA GLY A 51 3.26 0.87 2.28
C GLY A 51 3.30 -0.64 2.15
N VAL A 52 2.14 -1.29 2.06
CA VAL A 52 1.97 -2.74 1.88
C VAL A 52 1.26 -3.14 0.58
N LEU A 53 0.65 -2.18 -0.13
CA LEU A 53 0.04 -2.39 -1.45
C LEU A 53 1.11 -2.34 -2.55
N GLY A 54 2.01 -3.32 -2.53
CA GLY A 54 3.26 -3.34 -3.29
C GLY A 54 4.42 -3.81 -2.42
N PRO A 55 5.68 -3.72 -2.89
CA PRO A 55 6.85 -3.96 -2.04
C PRO A 55 6.80 -3.14 -0.74
N LEU A 56 7.21 -3.73 0.38
CA LEU A 56 7.18 -3.09 1.69
C LEU A 56 8.04 -1.82 1.67
N LYS A 57 7.40 -0.69 1.92
CA LYS A 57 8.08 0.61 2.08
C LYS A 57 7.76 1.20 3.44
N VAL A 58 8.77 1.75 4.08
CA VAL A 58 8.61 2.52 5.32
C VAL A 58 9.35 3.84 5.16
N ARG A 59 8.69 4.95 5.46
CA ARG A 59 9.25 6.29 5.41
C ARG A 59 8.87 7.08 6.65
N ARG A 60 9.73 8.02 7.02
CA ARG A 60 9.45 9.03 8.03
C ARG A 60 9.68 10.39 7.41
N GLY A 61 8.60 11.09 7.07
CA GLY A 61 8.67 12.29 6.22
C GLY A 61 9.36 11.99 4.89
N ALA A 62 10.47 12.66 4.62
CA ALA A 62 11.25 12.49 3.40
C ALA A 62 12.18 11.24 3.42
N ASP A 63 12.48 10.72 4.61
CA ASP A 63 13.54 9.74 4.81
C ASP A 63 13.02 8.31 4.68
N ARG A 64 13.78 7.43 4.02
CA ARG A 64 13.50 5.99 3.98
C ARG A 64 13.95 5.35 5.29
N VAL A 65 13.12 4.44 5.82
CA VAL A 65 13.44 3.66 7.01
C VAL A 65 13.76 2.23 6.57
N GLU A 66 15.03 1.85 6.69
CA GLU A 66 15.53 0.54 6.26
C GLU A 66 15.19 -0.56 7.27
N LEU A 67 14.50 -1.60 6.80
CA LEU A 67 14.27 -2.85 7.53
C LEU A 67 15.06 -3.98 6.85
N THR A 68 16.28 -4.22 7.33
CA THR A 68 17.21 -5.20 6.73
C THR A 68 16.88 -6.65 7.03
N SER A 69 16.11 -6.92 8.09
CA SER A 69 15.76 -8.30 8.48
C SER A 69 14.44 -8.72 7.85
N ALA A 70 14.48 -9.80 7.07
CA ALA A 70 13.29 -10.45 6.51
C ALA A 70 12.23 -10.72 7.59
N SER A 71 12.60 -11.26 8.75
CA SER A 71 11.68 -11.48 9.87
C SER A 71 10.97 -10.20 10.31
N ARG A 72 11.69 -9.08 10.44
CA ARG A 72 11.08 -7.80 10.84
C ARG A 72 10.18 -7.22 9.75
N ARG A 73 10.58 -7.34 8.48
CA ARG A 73 9.75 -6.95 7.33
C ARG A 73 8.44 -7.75 7.30
N ASN A 74 8.54 -9.07 7.47
CA ASN A 74 7.40 -9.98 7.47
C ASN A 74 6.42 -9.66 8.61
N LEU A 75 6.92 -9.48 9.83
CA LEU A 75 6.07 -9.08 10.96
C LEU A 75 5.40 -7.74 10.74
N LEU A 76 6.14 -6.74 10.24
CA LEU A 76 5.57 -5.42 9.99
C LEU A 76 4.48 -5.49 8.92
N GLY A 77 4.77 -6.15 7.80
CA GLY A 77 3.82 -6.35 6.71
C GLY A 77 2.56 -7.05 7.20
N PHE A 78 2.71 -8.13 7.97
CA PHE A 78 1.58 -8.86 8.53
C PHE A 78 0.74 -8.01 9.50
N LEU A 79 1.38 -7.29 10.43
CA LEU A 79 0.66 -6.38 11.33
C LEU A 79 -0.06 -5.26 10.57
N ALA A 80 0.55 -4.72 9.51
CA ALA A 80 -0.05 -3.67 8.69
C ALA A 80 -1.22 -4.17 7.83
N LEU A 81 -1.16 -5.42 7.33
CA LEU A 81 -2.31 -6.06 6.66
C LEU A 81 -3.50 -6.29 7.61
N HIS A 82 -3.23 -6.39 8.91
CA HIS A 82 -4.20 -6.57 9.98
C HIS A 82 -4.29 -5.33 10.89
N TYR A 83 -4.06 -4.13 10.33
CA TYR A 83 -4.14 -2.89 11.10
C TYR A 83 -5.49 -2.74 11.81
N ASP A 84 -5.48 -2.06 12.95
CA ASP A 84 -6.61 -1.92 13.87
C ASP A 84 -7.21 -3.24 14.39
N ARG A 85 -6.60 -4.39 14.12
CA ARG A 85 -6.99 -5.68 14.68
C ARG A 85 -5.89 -6.26 15.56
N VAL A 86 -6.29 -7.02 16.57
CA VAL A 86 -5.34 -7.77 17.40
C VAL A 86 -4.83 -8.98 16.62
N VAL A 87 -3.52 -9.05 16.45
CA VAL A 87 -2.80 -10.20 15.91
C VAL A 87 -2.17 -10.95 17.07
N THR A 88 -2.44 -12.25 17.19
CA THR A 88 -1.93 -13.03 18.32
C THR A 88 -0.43 -13.27 18.18
N SER A 89 0.25 -13.54 19.31
CA SER A 89 1.66 -13.93 19.26
C SER A 89 1.87 -15.23 18.48
N SER A 90 0.88 -16.13 18.46
CA SER A 90 0.92 -17.37 17.67
C SER A 90 0.91 -17.09 16.17
N ASP A 91 0.00 -16.22 15.71
CA ASP A 91 -0.07 -15.83 14.30
C ASP A 91 1.25 -15.21 13.81
N LEU A 92 1.88 -14.38 14.66
CA LEU A 92 3.19 -13.81 14.36
C LEU A 92 4.29 -14.89 14.33
N ALA A 93 4.19 -15.92 15.18
CA ALA A 93 5.11 -17.05 15.15
C ALA A 93 4.95 -17.84 13.84
N ASP A 94 3.72 -18.07 13.38
CA ASP A 94 3.43 -18.79 12.14
C ASP A 94 3.91 -18.04 10.89
N VAL A 95 3.96 -16.71 10.95
CA VAL A 95 4.56 -15.88 9.87
C VAL A 95 6.09 -16.01 9.85
N LEU A 96 6.74 -16.14 11.01
CA LEU A 96 8.20 -16.22 11.09
C LEU A 96 8.77 -17.62 10.92
N TRP A 97 8.08 -18.62 11.46
CA TRP A 97 8.51 -20.01 11.52
C TRP A 97 7.34 -20.95 11.19
N PRO A 98 6.87 -20.98 9.93
CA PRO A 98 5.73 -21.81 9.54
C PRO A 98 5.93 -23.28 9.97
N GLY A 99 5.08 -23.74 10.88
CA GLY A 99 5.05 -25.13 11.37
C GLY A 99 6.21 -25.58 12.26
N ARG A 100 7.29 -24.79 12.41
CA ARG A 100 8.49 -25.18 13.20
C ARG A 100 9.06 -24.03 14.04
N PRO A 101 8.30 -23.47 14.99
CA PRO A 101 8.80 -22.43 15.87
C PRO A 101 9.86 -22.97 16.85
N PRO A 102 10.92 -22.20 17.17
CA PRO A 102 11.88 -22.56 18.21
C PRO A 102 11.21 -22.59 19.58
N SER A 103 11.75 -23.34 20.55
CA SER A 103 11.19 -23.43 21.91
C SER A 103 11.04 -22.07 22.61
N SER A 104 11.89 -21.10 22.25
CA SER A 104 11.90 -19.73 22.77
C SER A 104 11.10 -18.72 21.93
N TRP A 105 10.26 -19.17 21.00
CA TRP A 105 9.57 -18.30 20.03
C TRP A 105 8.84 -17.12 20.66
N ARG A 106 8.17 -17.31 21.81
CA ARG A 106 7.46 -16.23 22.52
C ARG A 106 8.39 -15.06 22.86
N ASN A 107 9.56 -15.37 23.43
CA ASN A 107 10.57 -14.37 23.75
C ASN A 107 11.12 -13.71 22.49
N LEU A 108 11.34 -14.48 21.42
CA LEU A 108 11.83 -13.93 20.16
C LEU A 108 10.83 -12.97 19.52
N ILE A 109 9.51 -13.25 19.57
CA ILE A 109 8.48 -12.30 19.14
C ILE A 109 8.60 -10.97 19.89
N HIS A 110 8.71 -10.99 21.22
CA HIS A 110 8.91 -9.77 22.01
C HIS A 110 10.16 -8.99 21.57
N VAL A 111 11.28 -9.69 21.29
CA VAL A 111 12.51 -9.06 20.79
C VAL A 111 12.29 -8.41 19.43
N HIS A 112 11.63 -9.09 18.50
CA HIS A 112 11.34 -8.55 17.17
C HIS A 112 10.41 -7.34 17.24
N ILE A 113 9.35 -7.39 18.05
CA ILE A 113 8.43 -6.25 18.22
C ILE A 113 9.15 -5.07 18.88
N ASN A 114 9.97 -5.29 19.91
CA ASN A 114 10.73 -4.20 20.53
C ASN A 114 11.69 -3.53 19.54
N ARG A 115 12.34 -4.31 18.67
CA ARG A 115 13.18 -3.77 17.58
C ARG A 115 12.36 -3.01 16.54
N LEU A 116 11.18 -3.50 16.16
CA LEU A 116 10.28 -2.79 15.26
C LEU A 116 9.85 -1.44 15.85
N ARG A 117 9.41 -1.43 17.13
CA ARG A 117 9.05 -0.18 17.84
C ARG A 117 10.22 0.81 17.85
N ALA A 118 11.44 0.36 18.09
CA ALA A 118 12.61 1.23 18.09
C ALA A 118 12.88 1.85 16.70
N VAL A 119 12.57 1.14 15.62
CA VAL A 119 12.71 1.64 14.24
C VAL A 119 11.57 2.56 13.84
N LEU A 120 10.33 2.22 14.22
CA LEU A 120 9.12 2.99 13.91
C LEU A 120 8.94 4.22 14.81
N GLU A 121 9.57 4.25 15.98
CA GLU A 121 9.45 5.34 16.94
C GLU A 121 10.81 5.62 17.61
N PRO A 122 11.83 6.07 16.84
CA PRO A 122 13.21 6.22 17.33
C PRO A 122 13.36 7.30 18.40
N HIS A 123 12.42 8.25 18.45
CA HIS A 123 12.38 9.32 19.44
C HIS A 123 11.45 9.02 20.63
N ARG A 124 10.84 7.82 20.66
CA ARG A 124 10.01 7.38 21.78
C ARG A 124 10.84 7.34 23.06
N ARG A 125 10.34 7.99 24.11
CA ARG A 125 11.00 8.00 25.41
C ARG A 125 10.97 6.60 26.04
N PRO A 126 12.00 6.22 26.81
CA PRO A 126 11.98 4.98 27.57
C PRO A 126 10.72 4.86 28.44
N ARG A 127 10.18 3.65 28.57
CA ARG A 127 8.97 3.32 29.38
C ARG A 127 7.65 3.94 28.89
N ILE A 128 7.64 4.67 27.77
CA ILE A 128 6.39 5.07 27.12
C ILE A 128 5.91 3.93 26.20
N PRO A 129 4.62 3.53 26.26
CA PRO A 129 4.04 2.58 25.32
C PRO A 129 4.24 3.03 23.87
N SER A 130 4.34 2.06 22.95
CA SER A 130 4.35 2.39 21.53
C SER A 130 2.96 2.85 21.10
N ALA A 131 2.88 3.92 20.31
CA ALA A 131 1.65 4.39 19.71
C ALA A 131 1.31 3.60 18.45
N THR A 132 2.32 3.21 17.66
CA THR A 132 2.12 2.48 16.40
C THR A 132 1.88 0.99 16.60
N ILE A 133 2.58 0.32 17.52
CA ILE A 133 2.39 -1.13 17.77
C ILE A 133 2.10 -1.33 19.26
N THR A 134 0.83 -1.39 19.64
CA THR A 134 0.41 -1.59 21.03
C THR A 134 0.51 -3.07 21.42
N SER A 135 0.75 -3.33 22.71
CA SER A 135 0.66 -4.68 23.27
C SER A 135 -0.72 -4.88 23.87
N THR A 136 -1.33 -6.03 23.61
CA THR A 136 -2.60 -6.45 24.20
C THR A 136 -2.39 -7.71 25.03
N GLY A 137 -3.42 -8.18 25.75
CA GLY A 137 -3.33 -9.37 26.60
C GLY A 137 -2.93 -10.67 25.87
N GLY A 138 -3.07 -10.74 24.54
CA GLY A 138 -2.77 -11.94 23.74
C GLY A 138 -1.86 -11.72 22.53
N GLY A 139 -1.41 -10.48 22.28
CA GLY A 139 -0.66 -10.17 21.07
C GLY A 139 -0.40 -8.69 20.86
N TYR A 140 -0.53 -8.25 19.62
CA TYR A 140 -0.15 -6.91 19.19
C TYR A 140 -1.16 -6.36 18.20
N GLN A 141 -1.35 -5.05 18.24
CA GLN A 141 -2.20 -4.33 17.32
C GLN A 141 -1.40 -3.18 16.72
N MET A 142 -1.51 -3.01 15.41
CA MET A 142 -0.97 -1.82 14.76
C MET A 142 -2.05 -0.74 14.69
N ILE A 143 -1.75 0.44 15.22
CA ILE A 143 -2.62 1.61 15.20
C ILE A 143 -2.03 2.61 14.20
N VAL A 144 -2.75 2.86 13.12
CA VAL A 144 -2.37 3.76 12.02
C VAL A 144 -3.61 4.37 11.39
N ASP A 145 -3.48 5.58 10.86
CA ASP A 145 -4.54 6.26 10.11
C ASP A 145 -4.33 6.14 8.59
N GLU A 146 -5.26 6.69 7.81
CA GLU A 146 -5.20 6.74 6.35
C GLU A 146 -4.01 7.56 5.80
N ASN A 147 -3.37 8.38 6.62
CA ASN A 147 -2.18 9.13 6.21
C ASN A 147 -0.89 8.33 6.45
N SER A 148 -0.96 7.33 7.33
CA SER A 148 0.17 6.54 7.78
C SER A 148 0.28 5.17 7.11
N LEU A 149 -0.80 4.66 6.49
CA LEU A 149 -0.82 3.36 5.82
C LEU A 149 -1.56 3.41 4.47
N ASP A 150 -0.92 2.96 3.38
CA ASP A 150 -1.53 2.93 2.04
C ASP A 150 -2.78 2.03 1.97
N LEU A 151 -2.80 0.92 2.69
CA LEU A 151 -3.97 0.05 2.82
C LEU A 151 -5.14 0.75 3.53
N ALA A 152 -4.90 1.44 4.65
CA ALA A 152 -5.94 2.19 5.35
C ALA A 152 -6.50 3.31 4.44
N ARG A 153 -5.62 3.99 3.69
CA ARG A 153 -6.01 4.99 2.69
C ARG A 153 -6.87 4.41 1.58
N PHE A 154 -6.45 3.27 1.02
CA PHE A 154 -7.20 2.55 0.00
C PHE A 154 -8.61 2.24 0.51
N VAL A 155 -8.74 1.60 1.67
CA VAL A 155 -10.05 1.25 2.26
C VAL A 155 -10.93 2.50 2.42
N LYS A 156 -10.39 3.57 3.04
CA LYS A 156 -11.11 4.83 3.23
C LYS A 156 -11.62 5.43 1.90
N LEU A 157 -10.77 5.49 0.88
CA LEU A 157 -11.15 6.02 -0.43
C LEU A 157 -12.16 5.13 -1.15
N THR A 158 -12.08 3.81 -0.99
CA THR A 158 -13.09 2.89 -1.56
C THR A 158 -14.46 3.09 -0.93
N ASP A 159 -14.53 3.31 0.39
CA ASP A 159 -15.78 3.56 1.09
C ASP A 159 -16.39 4.91 0.68
N LEU A 160 -15.56 5.95 0.57
CA LEU A 160 -15.99 7.26 0.07
C LEU A 160 -16.49 7.19 -1.38
N GLY A 161 -15.80 6.44 -2.25
CA GLY A 161 -16.20 6.24 -3.64
C GLY A 161 -17.52 5.49 -3.77
N ARG A 162 -17.74 4.45 -2.94
CA ARG A 162 -19.02 3.72 -2.89
C ARG A 162 -20.16 4.59 -2.39
N ALA A 163 -19.93 5.40 -1.35
CA ALA A 163 -20.92 6.35 -0.85
C ALA A 163 -21.32 7.37 -1.92
N ALA A 164 -20.33 7.96 -2.61
CA ALA A 164 -20.59 8.89 -3.72
C ALA A 164 -21.38 8.23 -4.87
N ALA A 165 -21.04 6.98 -5.23
CA ALA A 165 -21.77 6.23 -6.26
C ALA A 165 -23.22 5.96 -5.84
N ALA A 166 -23.47 5.61 -4.58
CA ALA A 166 -24.81 5.41 -4.04
C ALA A 166 -25.66 6.70 -4.08
N SER A 167 -25.02 7.85 -3.85
CA SER A 167 -25.63 9.17 -3.99
C SER A 167 -25.70 9.69 -5.44
N ARG A 168 -25.33 8.86 -6.43
CA ARG A 168 -25.27 9.20 -7.86
C ARG A 168 -24.32 10.34 -8.22
N ASP A 169 -23.38 10.68 -7.34
CA ASP A 169 -22.27 11.57 -7.67
C ASP A 169 -21.14 10.77 -8.35
N HIS A 170 -21.36 10.47 -9.63
CA HIS A 170 -20.45 9.66 -10.44
C HIS A 170 -19.07 10.30 -10.60
N ALA A 171 -19.00 11.63 -10.64
CA ALA A 171 -17.73 12.35 -10.78
C ALA A 171 -16.88 12.22 -9.50
N LEU A 172 -17.49 12.38 -8.32
CA LEU A 172 -16.80 12.19 -7.05
C LEU A 172 -16.41 10.73 -6.83
N ALA A 173 -17.31 9.80 -7.15
CA ALA A 173 -17.03 8.36 -7.06
C ALA A 173 -15.81 7.96 -7.92
N GLN A 174 -15.77 8.44 -9.17
CA GLN A 174 -14.67 8.19 -10.10
C GLN A 174 -13.35 8.74 -9.54
N ARG A 175 -13.34 9.96 -8.98
CA ARG A 175 -12.13 10.55 -8.36
C ARG A 175 -11.64 9.75 -7.16
N HIS A 176 -12.53 9.30 -6.29
CA HIS A 176 -12.15 8.49 -5.14
C HIS A 176 -11.61 7.12 -5.52
N PHE A 177 -12.22 6.43 -6.49
CA PHE A 177 -11.70 5.15 -6.97
C PHE A 177 -10.35 5.31 -7.69
N GLU A 178 -10.15 6.39 -8.46
CA GLU A 178 -8.86 6.73 -9.08
C GLU A 178 -7.76 6.88 -8.03
N GLN A 179 -8.02 7.66 -6.98
CA GLN A 179 -7.10 7.85 -5.87
C GLN A 179 -6.85 6.56 -5.07
N ALA A 180 -7.88 5.72 -4.91
CA ALA A 180 -7.75 4.43 -4.25
C ALA A 180 -6.80 3.51 -5.05
N LEU A 181 -7.00 3.40 -6.35
CA LEU A 181 -6.15 2.58 -7.24
C LEU A 181 -4.71 3.10 -7.27
N ALA A 182 -4.49 4.41 -7.19
CA ALA A 182 -3.16 5.02 -7.10
C ALA A 182 -2.38 4.65 -5.82
N CYS A 183 -3.03 4.08 -4.79
CA CYS A 183 -2.33 3.56 -3.61
C CYS A 183 -1.54 2.28 -3.92
N TRP A 184 -1.88 1.56 -4.99
CA TRP A 184 -1.25 0.31 -5.41
C TRP A 184 0.04 0.57 -6.19
N ARG A 185 1.10 -0.14 -5.81
CA ARG A 185 2.45 -0.06 -6.40
C ARG A 185 2.93 -1.41 -6.94
N GLY A 186 2.02 -2.38 -7.03
CA GLY A 186 2.29 -3.77 -7.41
C GLY A 186 1.58 -4.77 -6.50
N PRO A 187 1.94 -6.07 -6.58
CA PRO A 187 1.38 -7.11 -5.73
C PRO A 187 1.64 -6.85 -4.25
N VAL A 188 0.68 -7.23 -3.40
CA VAL A 188 0.76 -7.04 -1.95
C VAL A 188 2.05 -7.66 -1.41
N LEU A 189 2.90 -6.84 -0.79
CA LEU A 189 4.16 -7.26 -0.19
C LEU A 189 5.03 -8.14 -1.12
N ALA A 190 5.14 -7.75 -2.40
CA ALA A 190 5.85 -8.52 -3.44
C ALA A 190 7.33 -8.85 -3.14
N ASP A 191 7.93 -8.18 -2.15
CA ASP A 191 9.31 -8.39 -1.69
C ASP A 191 9.39 -9.13 -0.33
N SER A 192 8.27 -9.68 0.13
CA SER A 192 8.14 -10.47 1.35
C SER A 192 7.96 -11.95 1.01
N GLY A 193 8.25 -12.82 1.97
CA GLY A 193 8.20 -14.27 1.73
C GLY A 193 6.78 -14.81 1.49
N ASP A 194 6.72 -15.98 0.86
CA ASP A 194 5.49 -16.72 0.50
C ASP A 194 4.47 -16.86 1.63
N ALA A 195 4.95 -16.95 2.87
CA ALA A 195 4.11 -17.08 4.06
C ALA A 195 3.12 -15.91 4.27
N ILE A 196 3.32 -14.77 3.61
CA ILE A 196 2.41 -13.61 3.65
C ILE A 196 1.62 -13.49 2.36
N THR A 197 2.28 -13.63 1.20
CA THR A 197 1.66 -13.44 -0.11
C THR A 197 0.63 -14.52 -0.45
N GLN A 198 0.76 -15.73 0.11
CA GLN A 198 -0.19 -16.83 -0.08
C GLN A 198 -1.36 -16.84 0.91
N ARG A 199 -1.44 -15.86 1.84
CA ARG A 199 -2.53 -15.80 2.82
C ARG A 199 -3.82 -15.26 2.20
N ALA A 200 -4.97 -15.75 2.70
CA ALA A 200 -6.31 -15.31 2.27
C ALA A 200 -6.51 -13.78 2.33
N THR A 201 -5.81 -13.07 3.23
CA THR A 201 -5.82 -11.60 3.29
C THR A 201 -5.33 -10.97 2.00
N ALA A 202 -4.21 -11.46 1.43
CA ALA A 202 -3.65 -10.93 0.19
C ALA A 202 -4.58 -11.17 -1.00
N SER A 203 -5.15 -12.38 -1.11
CA SER A 203 -6.15 -12.71 -2.14
C SER A 203 -7.42 -11.86 -2.01
N SER A 204 -7.91 -11.64 -0.79
CA SER A 204 -9.06 -10.76 -0.54
C SER A 204 -8.79 -9.32 -0.97
N LEU A 205 -7.58 -8.80 -0.73
CA LEU A 205 -7.19 -7.46 -1.16
C LEU A 205 -7.10 -7.35 -2.69
N HIS A 206 -6.62 -8.40 -3.36
CA HIS A 206 -6.59 -8.45 -4.81
C HIS A 206 -7.99 -8.44 -5.42
N HIS A 207 -8.92 -9.24 -4.90
CA HIS A 207 -10.33 -9.18 -5.29
C HIS A 207 -10.94 -7.79 -5.02
N HIS A 208 -10.58 -7.16 -3.90
CA HIS A 208 -11.04 -5.81 -3.60
C HIS A 208 -10.50 -4.79 -4.61
N ARG A 209 -9.21 -4.85 -4.97
CA ARG A 209 -8.61 -4.02 -6.04
C ARG A 209 -9.36 -4.19 -7.36
N LEU A 210 -9.60 -5.43 -7.76
CA LEU A 210 -10.28 -5.77 -9.00
C LEU A 210 -11.69 -5.18 -9.05
N SER A 211 -12.47 -5.36 -7.98
CA SER A 211 -13.82 -4.79 -7.87
C SER A 211 -13.82 -3.27 -8.05
N ILE A 212 -12.87 -2.57 -7.42
CA ILE A 212 -12.75 -1.12 -7.50
C ILE A 212 -12.26 -0.67 -8.89
N ALA A 213 -11.36 -1.42 -9.51
CA ALA A 213 -10.90 -1.14 -10.87
C ALA A 213 -12.04 -1.26 -11.90
N LEU A 214 -12.89 -2.27 -11.76
CA LEU A 214 -14.07 -2.44 -12.61
C LEU A 214 -15.06 -1.27 -12.43
N ALA A 215 -15.34 -0.88 -11.17
CA ALA A 215 -16.23 0.26 -10.88
C ALA A 215 -15.66 1.59 -11.40
N TYR A 216 -14.36 1.84 -11.22
CA TYR A 216 -13.67 2.99 -11.79
C TYR A 216 -13.77 2.99 -13.31
N ALA A 217 -13.49 1.85 -13.97
CA ALA A 217 -13.51 1.73 -15.41
C ALA A 217 -14.89 2.04 -16.00
N ASP A 218 -15.97 1.56 -15.40
CA ASP A 218 -17.33 1.89 -15.88
C ASP A 218 -17.60 3.40 -15.85
N LEU A 219 -17.27 4.07 -14.74
CA LEU A 219 -17.47 5.51 -14.59
C LEU A 219 -16.55 6.32 -15.52
N ALA A 220 -15.29 5.92 -15.62
CA ALA A 220 -14.28 6.62 -16.40
C ALA A 220 -14.50 6.46 -17.92
N LEU A 221 -14.95 5.29 -18.38
CA LEU A 221 -15.34 5.09 -19.78
C LEU A 221 -16.55 5.93 -20.16
N ALA A 222 -17.54 6.06 -19.28
CA ALA A 222 -18.68 6.96 -19.51
C ALA A 222 -18.25 8.44 -19.59
N ALA A 223 -17.16 8.81 -18.91
CA ALA A 223 -16.56 10.13 -18.97
C ALA A 223 -15.53 10.31 -20.12
N GLY A 224 -15.38 9.33 -21.02
CA GLY A 224 -14.47 9.41 -22.16
C GLY A 224 -12.98 9.22 -21.85
N LYS A 225 -12.62 8.74 -20.64
CA LYS A 225 -11.23 8.49 -20.22
C LYS A 225 -10.68 7.16 -20.75
N PHE A 226 -10.74 6.97 -22.06
CA PHE A 226 -10.43 5.68 -22.71
C PHE A 226 -8.97 5.25 -22.51
N GLU A 227 -8.02 6.16 -22.70
CA GLU A 227 -6.59 5.85 -22.61
C GLU A 227 -6.17 5.40 -21.20
N GLN A 228 -6.56 6.16 -20.17
CA GLN A 228 -6.18 5.84 -18.78
C GLN A 228 -6.79 4.51 -18.32
N VAL A 229 -8.05 4.24 -18.68
CA VAL A 229 -8.73 2.98 -18.37
C VAL A 229 -8.11 1.81 -19.13
N GLY A 230 -7.73 2.01 -20.40
CA GLY A 230 -7.09 0.99 -21.22
C GLY A 230 -5.76 0.51 -20.63
N LEU A 231 -4.91 1.43 -20.16
CA LEU A 231 -3.65 1.09 -19.50
C LEU A 231 -3.87 0.28 -18.22
N LEU A 232 -4.78 0.73 -17.36
CA LEU A 232 -5.12 0.05 -16.12
C LEU A 232 -5.66 -1.37 -16.37
N LEU A 233 -6.61 -1.53 -17.29
CA LEU A 233 -7.24 -2.82 -17.55
C LEU A 233 -6.31 -3.79 -18.28
N LYS A 234 -5.33 -3.29 -19.03
CA LYS A 234 -4.30 -4.14 -19.63
C LYS A 234 -3.42 -4.79 -18.56
N GLU A 235 -2.98 -4.02 -17.55
CA GLU A 235 -2.24 -4.57 -16.39
C GLU A 235 -3.08 -5.62 -15.65
N ILE A 236 -4.36 -5.34 -15.42
CA ILE A 236 -5.25 -6.28 -14.71
C ILE A 236 -5.51 -7.54 -15.54
N ALA A 237 -5.69 -7.43 -16.86
CA ALA A 237 -5.94 -8.58 -17.74
C ALA A 237 -4.76 -9.56 -17.79
N GLU A 238 -3.53 -9.10 -17.55
CA GLU A 238 -2.34 -9.97 -17.47
C GLU A 238 -2.38 -10.88 -16.23
N VAL A 239 -2.91 -10.37 -15.11
CA VAL A 239 -3.02 -11.12 -13.84
C VAL A 239 -4.38 -11.83 -13.68
N GLU A 240 -5.40 -11.39 -14.42
CA GLU A 240 -6.76 -11.96 -14.44
C GLU A 240 -7.13 -12.47 -15.85
N PRO A 241 -6.39 -13.45 -16.40
CA PRO A 241 -6.51 -13.86 -17.80
C PRO A 241 -7.88 -14.44 -18.20
N TRP A 242 -8.69 -14.82 -17.21
CA TRP A 242 -10.01 -15.44 -17.40
C TRP A 242 -11.17 -14.51 -17.07
N HIS A 243 -10.89 -13.29 -16.60
CA HIS A 243 -11.93 -12.41 -16.10
C HIS A 243 -12.60 -11.65 -17.24
N GLU A 244 -13.60 -12.26 -17.87
CA GLU A 244 -14.27 -11.74 -19.06
C GLU A 244 -14.68 -10.27 -18.99
N ARG A 245 -15.17 -9.79 -17.83
CA ARG A 245 -15.56 -8.37 -17.68
C ARG A 245 -14.37 -7.41 -17.79
N VAL A 246 -13.17 -7.79 -17.33
CA VAL A 246 -11.95 -6.97 -17.47
C VAL A 246 -11.64 -6.83 -18.96
N HIS A 247 -11.66 -7.95 -19.69
CA HIS A 247 -11.42 -7.96 -21.13
C HIS A 247 -12.49 -7.19 -21.90
N ALA A 248 -13.77 -7.31 -21.54
CA ALA A 248 -14.85 -6.55 -22.15
C ALA A 248 -14.69 -5.02 -21.95
N LEU A 249 -14.29 -4.57 -20.76
CA LEU A 249 -14.02 -3.16 -20.51
C LEU A 249 -12.75 -2.68 -21.22
N LEU A 250 -11.72 -3.53 -21.33
CA LEU A 250 -10.51 -3.24 -22.11
C LEU A 250 -10.85 -3.06 -23.60
N MET A 251 -11.72 -3.92 -24.16
CA MET A 251 -12.21 -3.77 -25.53
C MET A 251 -12.92 -2.43 -25.73
N ARG A 252 -13.81 -2.04 -24.80
CA ARG A 252 -14.51 -0.75 -24.84
C ARG A 252 -13.52 0.43 -24.77
N ALA A 253 -12.51 0.35 -23.91
CA ALA A 253 -11.45 1.35 -23.81
C ALA A 253 -10.67 1.49 -25.13
N LEU A 254 -10.23 0.37 -25.71
CA LEU A 254 -9.48 0.35 -26.97
C LEU A 254 -10.32 0.90 -28.13
N ALA A 255 -11.59 0.47 -28.25
CA ALA A 255 -12.49 0.94 -29.30
C ALA A 255 -12.77 2.45 -29.17
N GLY A 256 -13.03 2.95 -27.96
CA GLY A 256 -13.24 4.37 -27.69
C GLY A 256 -12.00 5.24 -27.98
N ASN A 257 -10.81 4.64 -27.96
CA ASN A 257 -9.56 5.30 -28.36
C ASN A 257 -9.23 5.14 -29.86
N GLY A 258 -10.19 4.73 -30.69
CA GLY A 258 -10.01 4.50 -32.12
C GLY A 258 -9.24 3.23 -32.48
N GLN A 259 -8.91 2.36 -31.51
CA GLN A 259 -8.14 1.14 -31.71
C GLN A 259 -9.05 -0.09 -31.89
N GLN A 260 -10.01 0.00 -32.82
CA GLN A 260 -11.04 -1.03 -33.05
C GLN A 260 -10.44 -2.42 -33.36
N ALA A 261 -9.42 -2.49 -34.22
CA ALA A 261 -8.74 -3.75 -34.54
C ALA A 261 -8.09 -4.40 -33.30
N ALA A 262 -7.52 -3.60 -32.40
CA ALA A 262 -6.94 -4.10 -31.15
C ALA A 262 -8.02 -4.66 -30.22
N ALA A 263 -9.19 -4.00 -30.13
CA ALA A 263 -10.33 -4.47 -29.35
C ALA A 263 -10.85 -5.82 -29.87
N ILE A 264 -11.04 -5.97 -31.18
CA ILE A 264 -11.41 -7.24 -31.82
C ILE A 264 -10.38 -8.33 -31.52
N GLY A 265 -9.09 -7.99 -31.56
CA GLY A 265 -8.02 -8.91 -31.19
C GLY A 265 -8.08 -9.40 -29.74
N VAL A 266 -8.53 -8.57 -28.78
CA VAL A 266 -8.74 -9.00 -27.38
C VAL A 266 -9.83 -10.07 -27.30
N TYR A 267 -10.95 -9.89 -28.00
CA TYR A 267 -12.03 -10.87 -28.05
C TYR A 267 -11.55 -12.23 -28.56
N HIS A 268 -10.93 -12.27 -29.75
CA HIS A 268 -10.52 -13.53 -30.36
C HIS A 268 -9.49 -14.28 -29.52
N ARG A 269 -8.53 -13.57 -28.90
CA ARG A 269 -7.56 -14.22 -28.00
C ARG A 269 -8.23 -14.86 -26.80
N LEU A 270 -9.15 -14.16 -26.13
CA LEU A 270 -9.83 -14.70 -24.96
C LEU A 270 -10.80 -15.82 -25.35
N ALA A 271 -11.60 -15.63 -26.40
CA ALA A 271 -12.53 -16.65 -26.90
C ALA A 271 -11.81 -17.95 -27.30
N GLY A 272 -10.68 -17.84 -28.00
CA GLY A 272 -9.85 -19.00 -28.34
C GLY A 272 -9.33 -19.73 -27.10
N ARG A 273 -8.86 -18.99 -26.09
CA ARG A 273 -8.39 -19.58 -24.83
C ARG A 273 -9.51 -20.24 -24.02
N LEU A 274 -10.69 -19.60 -23.93
CA LEU A 274 -11.86 -20.19 -23.27
C LEU A 274 -12.28 -21.51 -23.93
N ALA A 275 -12.31 -21.54 -25.27
CA ALA A 275 -12.67 -22.75 -26.00
C ALA A 275 -11.62 -23.86 -25.85
N THR A 276 -10.33 -23.51 -25.92
CA THR A 276 -9.23 -24.50 -25.89
C THR A 276 -8.89 -25.02 -24.49
N GLU A 277 -8.88 -24.15 -23.47
CA GLU A 277 -8.44 -24.51 -22.13
C GLU A 277 -9.62 -24.88 -21.21
N LEU A 278 -10.81 -24.32 -21.43
CA LEU A 278 -11.98 -24.54 -20.57
C LEU A 278 -13.16 -25.22 -21.28
N GLY A 279 -13.14 -25.33 -22.62
CA GLY A 279 -14.24 -25.94 -23.38
C GLY A 279 -15.54 -25.15 -23.34
N VAL A 280 -15.48 -23.84 -23.08
CA VAL A 280 -16.66 -22.97 -22.96
C VAL A 280 -16.64 -21.84 -23.98
N ASP A 281 -17.82 -21.39 -24.37
CA ASP A 281 -18.00 -20.19 -25.18
C ASP A 281 -17.85 -18.90 -24.36
N PRO A 282 -17.49 -17.78 -25.01
CA PRO A 282 -17.55 -16.45 -24.42
C PRO A 282 -18.90 -16.14 -23.76
N GLY A 283 -18.87 -15.63 -22.54
CA GLY A 283 -20.03 -15.14 -21.82
C GLY A 283 -20.65 -13.87 -22.44
N PRO A 284 -21.81 -13.44 -21.91
CA PRO A 284 -22.59 -12.35 -22.49
C PRO A 284 -21.85 -11.01 -22.46
N ALA A 285 -21.10 -10.70 -21.40
CA ALA A 285 -20.39 -9.44 -21.28
C ALA A 285 -19.33 -9.26 -22.39
N LEU A 286 -18.58 -10.32 -22.68
CA LEU A 286 -17.54 -10.30 -23.71
C LEU A 286 -18.15 -10.23 -25.11
N ARG A 287 -19.21 -11.00 -25.37
CA ARG A 287 -19.95 -10.95 -26.65
C ARG A 287 -20.61 -9.59 -26.91
N GLN A 288 -21.21 -8.97 -25.90
CA GLN A 288 -21.81 -7.63 -26.03
C GLN A 288 -20.76 -6.57 -26.36
N ALA A 289 -19.60 -6.61 -25.68
CA ALA A 289 -18.50 -5.70 -26.00
C ALA A 289 -18.01 -5.89 -27.44
N TYR A 290 -17.89 -7.13 -27.91
CA TYR A 290 -17.52 -7.41 -29.30
C TYR A 290 -18.51 -6.84 -30.30
N LEU A 291 -19.82 -7.10 -30.13
CA LEU A 291 -20.84 -6.57 -31.02
C LEU A 291 -20.85 -5.03 -31.05
N ALA A 292 -20.68 -4.39 -29.89
CA ALA A 292 -20.56 -2.94 -29.81
C ALA A 292 -19.34 -2.40 -30.57
N THR A 293 -18.22 -3.14 -30.62
CA THR A 293 -17.04 -2.75 -31.42
C THR A 293 -17.23 -2.89 -32.92
N LEU A 294 -18.21 -3.67 -33.40
CA LEU A 294 -18.48 -3.85 -34.82
C LEU A 294 -19.44 -2.80 -35.39
N GLN A 295 -20.22 -2.15 -34.51
CA GLN A 295 -21.13 -1.09 -34.94
C GLN A 295 -20.31 0.17 -35.24
N PRO A 296 -20.50 0.82 -36.42
CA PRO A 296 -19.84 2.08 -36.71
C PRO A 296 -20.23 3.10 -35.64
N ALA A 297 -19.25 3.81 -35.08
CA ALA A 297 -19.52 4.93 -34.20
C ALA A 297 -20.43 5.90 -34.95
N ALA A 298 -21.63 6.16 -34.43
CA ALA A 298 -22.54 7.13 -35.01
C ALA A 298 -21.77 8.45 -35.16
N ALA A 299 -21.54 8.87 -36.41
CA ALA A 299 -20.97 10.16 -36.72
C ALA A 299 -21.93 11.22 -36.17
N GLY A 300 -21.55 11.84 -35.05
CA GLY A 300 -22.18 13.02 -34.48
C GLY A 300 -21.30 14.23 -34.70
#